data_AF-A0AAV2BAV7-F1
#
_entry.id   AF-A0AAV2BAV7-F1
#
_cell.length_a   1.000
_cell.length_b   1.000
_cell.length_c   1.000
_cell.angle_alpha   90.00
_cell.angle_beta   90.00
_cell.angle_gamma   90.00
#
_symmetry.space_group_name_H-M   'P 1'
#
loop_
_entity.id
_entity.type
_entity.pdbx_description
1 polymer ?
#
loop_
_entity_poly.entity_id
_entity_poly.type
_entity_poly.pdbx_seq_one_letter_code
_entity_poly.pdbx_strand_id
1 'polypeptide(L)'
;GFRQSVLGGPLPPPRDLSVNVHHHLNRPSNYVNHLYMFFGQLLDHDISQSPTSTTVDNQAIQCCPPSNNSHPQCAPISITQNDYFYSQFGTTCMNFVRSAVCPTCRLGPRQ
;
A
#
# COMPACT_ATOMS: atom_id res chain seq x y z
N GLY A 1 -8.80 -8.32 -11.38
CA GLY A 1 -7.34 -8.09 -11.47
C GLY A 1 -7.00 -6.71 -10.93
N PHE A 2 -5.76 -6.26 -11.12
CA PHE A 2 -5.39 -4.86 -10.89
C PHE A 2 -6.11 -3.93 -11.86
N ARG A 3 -6.32 -2.67 -11.44
CA ARG A 3 -6.96 -1.66 -12.28
C ARG A 3 -6.04 -1.32 -13.47
N GLN A 4 -6.65 -1.05 -14.62
CA GLN A 4 -5.99 -0.53 -15.82
C GLN A 4 -6.28 0.95 -15.97
N SER A 5 -5.38 1.65 -16.68
CA SER A 5 -5.60 3.02 -17.14
C SER A 5 -6.79 3.10 -18.10
N VAL A 6 -7.40 4.29 -18.21
CA VAL A 6 -8.43 4.59 -19.23
C VAL A 6 -7.93 4.40 -20.66
N LEU A 7 -6.61 4.44 -20.87
CA LEU A 7 -5.94 4.17 -22.15
C LEU A 7 -5.65 2.67 -22.38
N GLY A 8 -6.08 1.79 -21.47
CA GLY A 8 -5.86 0.34 -21.55
C GLY A 8 -4.50 -0.16 -21.06
N GLY A 9 -3.56 0.75 -20.77
CA GLY A 9 -2.24 0.43 -20.22
C GLY A 9 -2.21 0.18 -18.70
N PRO A 10 -1.05 -0.22 -18.14
CA PRO A 10 -0.85 -0.29 -16.69
C PRO A 10 -0.94 1.10 -16.04
N LEU A 11 -1.34 1.13 -14.77
CA LEU A 11 -1.21 2.35 -13.95
C LEU A 11 0.26 2.59 -13.58
N PRO A 12 0.68 3.86 -13.37
CA PRO A 12 2.03 4.16 -12.90
C PRO A 12 2.34 3.43 -11.58
N PRO A 13 3.56 2.89 -11.40
CA PRO A 13 3.95 2.27 -10.14
C PRO A 13 3.82 3.26 -8.97
N PRO A 14 3.28 2.85 -7.82
CA PRO A 14 3.04 3.77 -6.71
C PRO A 14 4.35 4.29 -6.10
N ARG A 15 5.44 3.52 -6.15
CA ARG A 15 6.74 4.00 -5.69
C ARG A 15 7.29 5.10 -6.60
N ASP A 16 7.14 4.97 -7.91
CA ASP A 16 7.55 6.01 -8.86
C ASP A 16 6.75 7.30 -8.63
N LEU A 17 5.45 7.21 -8.35
CA LEU A 17 4.65 8.39 -7.97
C LEU A 17 5.09 9.00 -6.64
N SER A 18 5.44 8.16 -5.65
CA SER A 18 5.96 8.64 -4.37
C SER A 18 7.25 9.45 -4.56
N VAL A 19 8.19 8.94 -5.37
CA VAL A 19 9.48 9.60 -5.60
C VAL A 19 9.34 10.88 -6.43
N ASN A 20 8.49 10.87 -7.46
CA ASN A 20 8.40 11.98 -8.43
C ASN A 20 7.38 13.06 -8.05
N VAL A 21 6.46 12.80 -7.12
CA VAL A 21 5.39 13.74 -6.74
C VAL A 21 5.45 14.13 -5.27
N HIS A 22 5.79 13.21 -4.36
CA HIS A 22 5.72 13.44 -2.92
C HIS A 22 7.10 13.77 -2.34
N HIS A 23 7.68 14.89 -2.78
CA HIS A 23 8.98 15.33 -2.26
C HIS A 23 8.88 15.79 -0.80
N HIS A 24 9.91 15.47 -0.02
CA HIS A 24 10.03 15.96 1.35
C HIS A 24 10.24 17.49 1.36
N LEU A 25 9.37 18.20 2.07
CA LEU A 25 9.46 19.64 2.28
C LEU A 25 9.44 19.94 3.77
N ASN A 26 10.44 20.69 4.27
CA ASN A 26 10.42 21.18 5.63
C ASN A 26 9.59 22.47 5.71
N ARG A 27 8.28 22.32 5.91
CA ARG A 27 7.31 23.42 6.04
C ARG A 27 6.40 23.19 7.25
N PRO A 28 6.84 23.54 8.47
CA PRO A 28 5.99 23.40 9.65
C PRO A 28 4.77 24.32 9.58
N SER A 29 3.68 23.93 10.22
CA SER A 29 2.48 24.77 10.34
C SER A 29 2.63 25.77 11.49
N ASN A 30 2.15 26.99 11.27
CA ASN A 30 2.14 28.06 12.26
C ASN A 30 0.78 28.18 12.97
N TYR A 31 -0.21 27.40 12.53
CA TYR A 31 -1.62 27.53 12.95
C TYR A 31 -2.13 26.35 13.77
N VAL A 32 -1.47 25.20 13.67
CA VAL A 32 -1.81 24.00 14.44
C VAL A 32 -0.57 23.42 15.08
N ASN A 33 -0.71 22.90 16.30
CA ASN A 33 0.34 22.16 16.97
C ASN A 33 0.28 20.68 16.57
N HIS A 34 1.23 19.90 17.10
CA HIS A 34 1.37 18.49 16.75
C HIS A 34 0.18 17.62 17.18
N LEU A 35 -0.60 18.05 18.19
CA LEU A 35 -1.81 17.34 18.64
C LEU A 35 -2.87 17.26 17.53
N TYR A 36 -2.88 18.20 16.59
CA TYR A 36 -3.82 18.20 15.47
C TYR A 36 -3.70 16.94 14.60
N MET A 37 -2.48 16.53 14.26
CA MET A 37 -2.23 15.31 13.49
C MET A 37 -2.63 14.06 14.29
N PHE A 38 -2.26 14.02 15.58
CA PHE A 38 -2.60 12.91 16.46
C PHE A 38 -4.10 12.74 16.66
N PHE A 39 -4.84 13.83 16.84
CA PHE A 39 -6.29 13.76 16.97
C PHE A 39 -6.96 13.25 15.70
N GLY A 40 -6.42 13.59 14.52
CA GLY A 40 -6.85 13.00 13.24
C GLY A 40 -6.69 11.48 13.20
N GLN A 41 -5.53 10.96 13.64
CA GLN A 41 -5.30 9.52 13.77
C GLN A 41 -6.22 8.86 14.80
N LEU A 42 -6.49 9.51 15.92
CA LEU A 42 -7.45 9.02 16.92
C LEU A 42 -8.84 8.84 16.31
N LEU A 43 -9.34 9.85 15.59
CA LEU A 43 -10.64 9.77 14.93
C LEU A 43 -10.66 8.73 13.81
N ASP A 44 -9.61 8.65 12.99
CA ASP A 44 -9.50 7.64 11.91
C ASP A 44 -9.63 6.22 12.48
N HIS A 45 -8.89 5.94 13.56
CA HIS A 45 -8.88 4.64 14.23
C HIS A 45 -10.18 4.31 14.99
N ASP A 46 -10.96 5.32 15.42
CA ASP A 46 -12.27 5.10 16.05
C ASP A 46 -13.36 4.84 15.00
N ILE A 47 -13.22 5.42 13.80
CA ILE A 47 -14.24 5.35 12.74
C ILE A 47 -14.04 4.14 11.83
N SER A 48 -12.80 3.84 11.42
CA SER A 48 -12.56 2.86 10.37
C SER A 48 -11.30 2.02 10.55
N GLN A 49 -11.42 0.74 10.24
CA GLN A 49 -10.29 -0.19 10.17
C GLN A 49 -10.55 -1.20 9.05
N SER A 50 -9.66 -1.25 8.04
CA SER A 50 -9.71 -2.27 6.98
C SER A 50 -8.65 -3.35 7.25
N PRO A 51 -9.02 -4.56 7.72
CA PRO A 51 -8.04 -5.61 8.01
C PRO A 51 -7.34 -6.08 6.75
N THR A 52 -6.11 -6.55 6.86
CA THR A 52 -5.36 -7.20 5.77
C THR A 52 -5.72 -8.68 5.65
N SER A 53 -5.63 -9.25 4.45
CA SER A 53 -5.79 -10.70 4.28
C SER A 53 -4.67 -11.46 5.02
N THR A 54 -5.00 -12.61 5.59
CA THR A 54 -4.07 -13.52 6.28
C THR A 54 -4.04 -14.89 5.60
N THR A 55 -3.08 -15.73 5.96
CA THR A 55 -3.11 -17.16 5.61
C THR A 55 -4.24 -17.87 6.35
N VAL A 56 -4.50 -19.14 5.97
CA VAL A 56 -5.50 -19.99 6.66
C VAL A 56 -5.17 -20.14 8.15
N ASP A 57 -3.89 -20.12 8.51
CA ASP A 57 -3.40 -20.20 9.90
C ASP A 57 -3.30 -18.82 10.59
N ASN A 58 -3.99 -17.81 10.07
CA ASN A 58 -3.96 -16.42 10.54
C ASN A 58 -2.56 -15.78 10.59
N GLN A 59 -1.65 -16.22 9.73
CA GLN A 59 -0.31 -15.63 9.63
C GLN A 59 -0.28 -14.47 8.62
N ALA A 60 0.68 -13.57 8.82
CA ALA A 60 0.97 -12.51 7.87
C ALA A 60 1.43 -13.09 6.52
N ILE A 61 0.95 -12.52 5.43
CA ILE A 61 1.33 -12.94 4.07
C ILE A 61 2.59 -12.18 3.65
N GLN A 62 3.60 -12.91 3.18
CA GLN A 62 4.83 -12.37 2.61
C GLN A 62 4.76 -12.40 1.08
N CYS A 63 4.77 -11.23 0.46
CA CYS A 63 4.67 -11.01 -0.99
C CYS A 63 5.99 -10.64 -1.65
N CYS A 64 7.05 -10.50 -0.85
CA CYS A 64 8.39 -10.12 -1.28
C CYS A 64 9.40 -11.22 -0.87
N PRO A 65 10.27 -11.70 -1.79
CA PRO A 65 10.33 -11.36 -3.21
C PRO A 65 9.14 -11.98 -3.99
N PRO A 66 8.67 -11.33 -5.07
CA PRO A 66 7.60 -11.87 -5.89
C PRO A 66 8.05 -13.18 -6.57
N SER A 67 7.17 -14.17 -6.57
CA SER A 67 7.39 -15.46 -7.23
C SER A 67 6.20 -15.83 -8.12
N ASN A 68 6.38 -16.77 -9.04
CA ASN A 68 5.30 -17.26 -9.90
C ASN A 68 4.13 -17.87 -9.11
N ASN A 69 4.38 -18.32 -7.88
CA ASN A 69 3.39 -18.92 -6.98
C ASN A 69 3.06 -17.98 -5.80
N SER A 70 3.06 -16.66 -6.03
CA SER A 70 2.72 -15.69 -4.98
C SER A 70 1.29 -15.86 -4.52
N HIS A 71 1.04 -15.58 -3.23
CA HIS A 71 -0.31 -15.71 -2.66
C HIS A 71 -1.32 -14.84 -3.43
N PRO A 72 -2.57 -15.27 -3.66
CA PRO A 72 -3.56 -14.53 -4.46
C PRO A 72 -3.91 -13.12 -3.94
N GLN A 73 -3.59 -12.85 -2.67
CA GLN A 73 -3.79 -11.54 -2.04
C GLN A 73 -2.56 -10.62 -2.15
N CYS A 74 -1.49 -11.09 -2.78
CA CYS A 74 -0.28 -10.30 -2.96
C CYS A 74 -0.45 -9.22 -4.02
N ALA A 75 0.06 -8.04 -3.68
CA ALA A 75 0.09 -6.87 -4.55
C ALA A 75 1.39 -6.08 -4.31
N PRO A 76 2.57 -6.73 -4.34
CA PRO A 76 3.81 -6.11 -3.93
C PRO A 76 4.10 -4.84 -4.73
N ILE A 77 4.66 -3.84 -4.06
CA ILE A 77 5.07 -2.60 -4.72
C ILE A 77 6.49 -2.79 -5.23
N SER A 78 6.64 -2.87 -6.55
CA SER A 78 7.96 -2.94 -7.18
C SER A 78 8.75 -1.66 -6.93
N ILE A 79 10.02 -1.82 -6.59
CA ILE A 79 10.99 -0.72 -6.45
C ILE A 79 11.95 -0.81 -7.62
N THR A 80 12.12 0.30 -8.34
CA THR A 80 13.03 0.36 -9.48
C THR A 80 14.49 0.42 -9.03
N GLN A 81 15.41 -0.05 -9.87
CA GLN A 81 16.85 0.03 -9.56
C GLN A 81 17.37 1.46 -9.44
N ASN A 82 16.66 2.43 -10.05
CA ASN A 82 17.00 3.85 -10.01
C ASN A 82 16.37 4.57 -8.80
N ASP A 83 15.73 3.85 -7.87
CA ASP A 83 15.18 4.44 -6.65
C ASP A 83 16.28 5.09 -5.82
N TYR A 84 16.17 6.39 -5.52
CA TYR A 84 17.23 7.14 -4.84
C TYR A 84 17.52 6.65 -3.41
N PHE A 85 16.56 5.97 -2.77
CA PHE A 85 16.67 5.55 -1.37
C PHE A 85 16.84 4.05 -1.22
N TYR A 86 16.03 3.23 -1.89
CA TYR A 86 16.02 1.78 -1.66
C TYR A 86 17.09 1.01 -2.45
N SER A 87 17.58 1.58 -3.56
CA SER A 87 18.61 0.94 -4.39
C SER A 87 19.91 0.69 -3.63
N GLN A 88 20.30 1.62 -2.76
CA GLN A 88 21.51 1.49 -1.92
C GLN A 88 21.43 0.35 -0.90
N PHE A 89 20.22 -0.17 -0.63
CA PHE A 89 19.98 -1.29 0.28
C PHE A 89 19.64 -2.60 -0.45
N GLY A 90 19.73 -2.62 -1.79
CA GLY A 90 19.35 -3.79 -2.60
C GLY A 90 17.88 -4.19 -2.46
N THR A 91 17.01 -3.28 -1.99
CA THR A 91 15.58 -3.57 -1.80
C THR A 91 14.84 -3.35 -3.11
N THR A 92 14.21 -4.40 -3.64
CA THR A 92 13.55 -4.40 -4.96
C THR A 92 12.03 -4.47 -4.88
N CYS A 93 11.45 -4.69 -3.70
CA CYS A 93 10.00 -4.60 -3.50
C CYS A 93 9.64 -4.24 -2.06
N MET A 94 8.45 -3.63 -1.88
CA MET A 94 7.81 -3.45 -0.58
C MET A 94 6.65 -4.43 -0.44
N ASN A 95 6.58 -5.09 0.72
CA ASN A 95 5.51 -6.04 1.01
C ASN A 95 4.16 -5.32 1.06
N PHE A 96 3.23 -5.73 0.21
CA PHE A 96 1.86 -5.20 0.22
C PHE A 96 0.85 -6.32 -0.04
N VAL A 97 -0.09 -6.43 0.88
CA VAL A 97 -1.14 -7.45 0.92
C VAL A 97 -2.48 -6.74 0.82
N ARG A 98 -3.37 -7.25 -0.02
CA ARG A 98 -4.72 -6.68 -0.17
C ARG A 98 -5.52 -6.82 1.13
N SER A 99 -6.31 -5.80 1.45
CA SER A 99 -7.31 -5.82 2.54
C SER A 99 -8.17 -7.07 2.46
N ALA A 100 -8.57 -7.67 3.58
CA ALA A 100 -9.42 -8.86 3.62
C ALA A 100 -10.75 -8.61 2.87
N VAL A 101 -11.35 -9.69 2.37
CA VAL A 101 -12.65 -9.61 1.69
C VAL A 101 -13.76 -9.50 2.73
N CYS A 102 -14.77 -8.66 2.49
CA CYS A 102 -16.00 -8.68 3.26
C CYS A 102 -16.63 -10.10 3.30
N PRO A 103 -16.97 -10.67 4.47
CA PRO A 103 -17.39 -12.07 4.62
C PRO A 103 -18.81 -12.37 4.13
N THR A 104 -19.46 -11.45 3.40
CA THR A 104 -20.85 -11.61 2.95
C THR A 104 -21.03 -12.71 1.90
N CYS A 105 -19.93 -13.21 1.30
CA CYS A 105 -19.93 -14.33 0.35
C CYS A 105 -20.95 -14.17 -0.80
N ARG A 106 -21.15 -12.94 -1.28
CA ARG A 106 -22.00 -12.62 -2.43
C ARG A 106 -21.16 -12.40 -3.68
N LEU A 107 -21.69 -12.85 -4.83
CA LEU A 107 -21.11 -12.50 -6.12
C LEU A 107 -21.25 -10.99 -6.35
N GLY A 108 -20.16 -10.34 -6.76
CA GLY A 108 -20.12 -8.91 -7.01
C GLY A 108 -18.72 -8.33 -6.89
N PRO A 109 -18.58 -6.99 -6.98
CA PRO A 109 -17.33 -6.32 -6.69
C PRO A 109 -16.84 -6.66 -5.27
N ARG A 110 -15.53 -6.81 -5.12
CA ARG A 110 -14.91 -6.96 -3.80
C ARG A 110 -15.22 -5.71 -2.96
N GLN A 111 -15.77 -5.93 -1.77
CA GLN A 111 -15.96 -4.94 -0.72
C GLN A 111 -14.93 -5.15 0.38
#